data_AF-A0A7X6XR40-F1
#
_entry.id   AF-A0A7X6XR40-F1
#
_cell.length_a   1.000
_cell.length_b   1.000
_cell.length_c   1.000
_cell.angle_alpha   90.00
_cell.angle_beta   90.00
_cell.angle_gamma   90.00
#
_symmetry.space_group_name_H-M   'P 1'
#
loop_
_entity.id
_entity.type
_entity.pdbx_description
1 polymer ?
#
loop_
_entity_poly.entity_id
_entity_poly.type
_entity_poly.pdbx_seq_one_letter_code
_entity_poly.pdbx_strand_id
1 'polypeptide(L)' 'MELSAKEWRKIWEQLYNDGHSNLAGRIAHDLGHVWNSDNWDQRVSLDFDLEDCRLVQDAAVRAGISASW' A
#
# COMPACT_ATOMS: atom_id res chain seq x y z
N MET A 1 0.50 -9.33 -3.37
CA MET A 1 0.81 -8.16 -4.25
C MET A 1 2.18 -7.61 -3.86
N GLU A 2 3.11 -7.39 -4.80
CA GLU A 2 4.47 -6.92 -4.49
C GLU A 2 4.79 -5.53 -5.07
N LEU A 3 5.12 -4.59 -4.19
CA LEU A 3 5.45 -3.20 -4.54
C LEU A 3 6.63 -2.70 -3.70
N SER A 4 7.30 -1.64 -4.15
CA SER A 4 8.27 -0.92 -3.32
C SER A 4 7.62 -0.27 -2.11
N ALA A 5 8.36 -0.06 -1.02
CA ALA A 5 7.88 0.64 0.16
C ALA A 5 7.37 2.06 -0.18
N LYS A 6 7.98 2.74 -1.15
CA LYS A 6 7.52 4.03 -1.69
C LYS A 6 6.16 3.94 -2.38
N GLU A 7 5.93 2.93 -3.19
CA GLU A 7 4.64 2.69 -3.84
C GLU A 7 3.56 2.39 -2.81
N TRP A 8 3.86 1.52 -1.84
CA TRP A 8 2.96 1.25 -0.73
C TRP A 8 2.61 2.50 0.07
N ARG A 9 3.57 3.42 0.25
CA ARG A 9 3.32 4.68 0.95
C ARG A 9 2.27 5.53 0.25
N LYS A 10 2.32 5.61 -1.08
CA LYS A 10 1.33 6.35 -1.86
C LYS A 10 -0.06 5.70 -1.78
N ILE A 11 -0.12 4.36 -1.84
CA ILE A 11 -1.38 3.61 -1.67
C ILE A 11 -1.98 3.88 -0.29
N TRP A 12 -1.15 3.82 0.74
CA TRP A 12 -1.55 4.13 2.11
C TRP A 12 -2.13 5.55 2.22
N GLU A 13 -1.49 6.56 1.60
CA GLU A 13 -1.99 7.94 1.60
C GLU A 13 -3.35 8.06 0.91
N GLN A 14 -3.55 7.38 -0.23
CA GLN A 14 -4.85 7.35 -0.92
C GLN A 14 -5.94 6.72 -0.04
N LEU A 15 -5.68 5.53 0.51
CA LEU A 15 -6.64 4.84 1.37
C LEU A 15 -6.99 5.64 2.62
N TYR A 16 -6.00 6.29 3.24
CA TYR A 16 -6.22 7.15 4.39
C TYR A 16 -7.11 8.35 4.04
N ASN A 17 -6.82 9.03 2.94
CA ASN A 17 -7.60 10.19 2.47
C ASN A 17 -9.03 9.81 2.05
N ASP A 18 -9.21 8.61 1.52
CA ASP A 18 -10.53 8.06 1.13
C ASP A 18 -11.34 7.53 2.33
N GLY A 19 -10.78 7.60 3.55
CA GLY A 19 -11.46 7.17 4.77
C GLY A 19 -11.36 5.67 5.07
N HIS A 20 -10.59 4.91 4.29
CA HIS A 20 -10.31 3.48 4.53
C HIS A 20 -9.26 3.28 5.63
N SER A 21 -9.52 3.84 6.82
CA SER A 21 -8.56 3.91 7.94
C SER A 21 -8.11 2.53 8.44
N ASN A 22 -8.98 1.51 8.39
CA ASN A 22 -8.61 0.15 8.76
C ASN A 22 -7.56 -0.44 7.81
N LEU A 23 -7.77 -0.26 6.51
CA LEU A 23 -6.88 -0.78 5.47
C LEU A 23 -5.54 -0.03 5.46
N ALA A 24 -5.60 1.30 5.58
CA ALA A 24 -4.42 2.13 5.75
C ALA A 24 -3.66 1.75 7.05
N GLY A 25 -4.36 1.54 8.16
CA GLY A 25 -3.75 1.13 9.42
C GLY A 25 -3.01 -0.21 9.31
N ARG A 26 -3.61 -1.17 8.60
CA ARG A 26 -2.99 -2.47 8.31
C ARG A 26 -1.70 -2.34 7.49
N ILE A 27 -1.74 -1.59 6.39
CA ILE A 27 -0.56 -1.34 5.55
C ILE A 27 0.55 -0.66 6.37
N ALA A 28 0.20 0.34 7.19
CA ALA A 28 1.17 1.02 8.06
C ALA A 28 1.74 0.11 9.15
N HIS A 29 0.95 -0.84 9.67
CA HIS A 29 1.44 -1.84 10.62
C HIS A 29 2.48 -2.75 9.97
N ASP A 30 2.16 -3.29 8.78
CA ASP A 30 3.02 -4.25 8.09
C ASP A 30 4.31 -3.59 7.55
N LEU A 31 4.23 -2.32 7.10
CA LEU A 31 5.35 -1.61 6.48
C LEU A 31 6.02 -0.57 7.37
N GLY A 32 5.50 -0.32 8.57
CA GLY A 32 6.02 0.73 9.45
C GLY A 32 7.51 0.56 9.76
N HIS A 33 7.95 -0.69 9.91
CA HIS A 33 9.37 -1.00 10.11
C HIS A 33 10.24 -0.66 8.88
N VAL A 34 9.70 -0.81 7.65
CA VAL A 34 10.39 -0.48 6.41
C VAL A 34 10.43 1.03 6.19
N TRP A 35 9.34 1.74 6.44
CA TRP A 35 9.29 3.21 6.32
C TRP A 35 10.12 3.93 7.39
N ASN A 36 10.37 3.29 8.53
CA ASN A 36 11.32 3.78 9.54
C ASN A 36 12.78 3.52 9.14
N SER A 37 13.03 2.77 8.06
CA SER A 37 14.35 2.62 7.45
C SER A 37 14.50 3.58 6.27
N ASP A 38 15.74 3.84 5.85
CA ASP A 38 16.01 4.63 4.65
C ASP A 38 15.86 3.82 3.34
N ASN A 39 15.40 2.56 3.41
CA ASN A 39 15.28 1.67 2.24
C ASN A 39 13.87 1.72 1.61
N TRP A 40 13.60 2.80 0.90
CA TRP A 40 12.29 3.04 0.26
C TRP A 40 12.04 2.19 -1.00
N ASP A 41 13.10 1.61 -1.58
CA ASP A 41 13.01 0.76 -2.77
C ASP A 41 12.84 -0.73 -2.41
N GLN A 42 12.86 -1.07 -1.12
CA GLN A 42 12.58 -2.42 -0.66
C GLN A 42 11.21 -2.88 -1.17
N ARG A 43 11.20 -3.98 -1.93
CA ARG A 43 9.98 -4.62 -2.40
C ARG A 43 9.38 -5.44 -1.28
N VAL A 44 8.10 -5.22 -1.01
CA VAL A 44 7.35 -5.87 0.04
C VAL A 44 6.08 -6.44 -0.55
N SER A 45 5.85 -7.72 -0.24
CA SER A 45 4.64 -8.43 -0.62
C SER A 45 3.62 -8.35 0.52
N LEU A 46 2.44 -7.81 0.23
CA LEU A 46 1.29 -7.86 1.13
C LEU A 46 0.16 -8.62 0.44
N ASP A 47 -0.55 -9.43 1.22
CA ASP A 47 -1.70 -10.21 0.75
C ASP A 47 -2.98 -9.68 1.37
N PHE A 48 -4.02 -9.57 0.55
CA PHE A 48 -5.32 -9.05 0.94
C PHE A 48 -6.40 -10.05 0.54
N ASP A 49 -7.53 -10.02 1.24
CA ASP A 49 -8.71 -10.71 0.74
C ASP A 49 -9.26 -10.02 -0.52
N LEU A 50 -10.26 -10.61 -1.17
CA LEU A 50 -10.76 -10.14 -2.45
C LEU A 50 -11.34 -8.71 -2.39
N GLU A 51 -11.97 -8.35 -1.26
CA GLU A 51 -12.62 -7.04 -1.09
C GLU A 51 -11.56 -5.96 -0.87
N ASP A 52 -10.66 -6.21 0.07
CA ASP A 52 -9.52 -5.33 0.38
C ASP A 52 -8.61 -5.16 -0.85
N CYS A 53 -8.36 -6.24 -1.61
CA CYS A 53 -7.49 -6.23 -2.78
C CYS A 53 -8.00 -5.25 -3.85
N ARG A 54 -9.32 -5.18 -4.09
CA ARG A 54 -9.91 -4.22 -5.02
C ARG A 54 -9.68 -2.78 -4.58
N LEU A 55 -9.88 -2.48 -3.30
CA LEU A 55 -9.66 -1.14 -2.77
C LEU A 55 -8.18 -0.72 -2.88
N VAL A 56 -7.28 -1.65 -2.60
CA VAL A 56 -5.83 -1.43 -2.75
C VAL A 56 -5.44 -1.18 -4.20
N GLN A 57 -5.96 -1.98 -5.14
CA GLN A 57 -5.71 -1.80 -6.57
C GLN A 57 -6.23 -0.45 -7.07
N ASP A 58 -7.46 -0.09 -6.69
CA ASP A 58 -8.06 1.19 -7.05
C ASP A 58 -7.27 2.38 -6.50
N ALA A 59 -6.83 2.30 -5.24
CA ALA A 59 -5.95 3.29 -4.62
C ALA A 59 -4.59 3.37 -5.33
N ALA A 60 -4.04 2.23 -5.75
CA ALA A 60 -2.79 2.19 -6.50
C ALA A 60 -2.89 2.83 -7.88
N VAL A 61 -3.98 2.58 -8.61
CA VAL A 61 -4.26 3.23 -9.90
C VAL A 61 -4.39 4.75 -9.72
N ARG A 62 -5.12 5.21 -8.70
CA ARG A 62 -5.22 6.65 -8.37
C ARG A 62 -3.88 7.27 -7.98
N ALA A 63 -3.01 6.51 -7.32
CA ALA A 63 -1.64 6.91 -7.00
C ALA A 63 -0.70 6.91 -8.23
N GLY A 64 -1.18 6.53 -9.42
CA GLY A 64 -0.40 6.45 -10.64
C GLY A 64 0.57 5.26 -10.68
N ILE A 65 0.31 4.21 -9.89
CA ILE A 65 1.13 3.01 -9.83
C ILE A 65 0.57 2.02 -10.84
N SER A 66 1.38 1.70 -11.85
CA SER A 66 1.08 0.64 -12.80
C SER A 66 1.77 -0.62 -12.32
N ALA A 67 1.02 -1.50 -11.66
CA ALA A 67 1.52 -2.83 -11.32
C ALA A 67 0.73 -3.89 -12.08
N SER A 68 1.44 -4.94 -12.48
CA SER A 68 0.85 -6.20 -12.93
C SER A 68 0.36 -6.94 -11.68
N TRP A 69 -0.91 -6.75 -11.34
CA TRP A 69 -1.56 -7.39 -10.20
C TRP A 69 -1.87 -8.87 -10.47
#